data_AF-A0A0B7ALF3-F1
#
_entry.id   AF-A0A0B7ALF3-F1
#
_cell.length_a   1.000
_cell.length_b   1.000
_cell.length_c   1.000
_cell.angle_alpha   90.00
_cell.angle_beta   90.00
_cell.angle_gamma   90.00
#
_symmetry.space_group_name_H-M   'P 1'
#
loop_
_entity.id
_entity.type
_entity.pdbx_description
1 polymer ?
#
loop_
_entity_poly.entity_id
_entity_poly.type
_entity_poly.pdbx_seq_one_letter_code
_entity_poly.pdbx_strand_id
1 'polypeptide(L)'
;MGKIRGGPVVEMQGDEMTRIIWDDIKNKLILPFVDLDIHFYDLGMENRDATDDQVTIDAAEAIKKYNVGIKCATITPDEKRVEEFKLKKMWKSPNGTIRNILGGTVFREAIICQNIPRLVPGWIKSIVIGRHAYGDQYRATDFVVPGPGQLTIKFTPKDGGKPQEYTVFDFEESGGVAMGMYNTDQSIKDFAHSSLQFALQKEWPLYLSTKNTILKKYDGRFKD
;
A
#
# COMPACT_ATOMS: atom_id res chain seq x y z
N MET A 1 -5.36 -19.37 -35.51
CA MET A 1 -5.59 -19.75 -34.10
C MET A 1 -6.39 -18.63 -33.46
N GLY A 2 -7.52 -18.89 -32.80
CA GLY A 2 -8.31 -17.84 -32.14
C GLY A 2 -7.61 -17.31 -30.88
N LYS A 3 -7.87 -16.06 -30.50
CA LYS A 3 -7.40 -15.50 -29.23
C LYS A 3 -8.04 -16.23 -28.05
N ILE A 4 -7.32 -16.33 -26.93
CA ILE A 4 -7.85 -16.79 -25.65
C ILE A 4 -8.83 -15.75 -25.13
N ARG A 5 -10.05 -16.15 -24.75
CA ARG A 5 -11.02 -15.23 -24.14
C ARG A 5 -10.67 -14.99 -22.67
N GLY A 6 -10.49 -13.74 -22.28
CA GLY A 6 -10.35 -13.31 -20.89
C GLY A 6 -11.58 -12.54 -20.40
N GLY A 7 -11.60 -12.24 -19.10
CA GLY A 7 -12.65 -11.46 -18.44
C GLY A 7 -12.31 -9.96 -18.35
N PRO A 8 -13.12 -9.20 -17.59
CA PRO A 8 -12.86 -7.78 -17.34
C PRO A 8 -11.59 -7.58 -16.50
N VAL A 9 -10.80 -6.57 -16.87
CA VAL A 9 -9.60 -6.16 -16.14
C VAL A 9 -9.49 -4.64 -16.09
N VAL A 10 -9.15 -4.11 -14.92
CA VAL A 10 -8.81 -2.70 -14.76
C VAL A 10 -7.33 -2.51 -15.09
N GLU A 11 -7.06 -1.73 -16.13
CA GLU A 11 -5.70 -1.32 -16.50
C GLU A 11 -5.43 0.07 -15.95
N MET A 12 -4.34 0.21 -15.19
CA MET A 12 -3.85 1.48 -14.70
C MET A 12 -2.51 1.79 -15.36
N GLN A 13 -2.49 2.75 -16.30
CA GLN A 13 -1.26 3.21 -16.93
C GLN A 13 -0.43 4.05 -15.96
N GLY A 14 0.86 4.20 -16.26
CA GLY A 14 1.83 4.82 -15.36
C GLY A 14 2.72 5.84 -16.08
N ASP A 15 3.92 6.01 -15.54
CA ASP A 15 4.84 7.08 -15.87
C ASP A 15 6.17 6.59 -16.44
N GLU A 16 6.95 7.52 -17.00
CA GLU A 16 8.35 7.36 -17.42
C GLU A 16 8.61 6.11 -18.28
N MET A 17 9.73 5.42 -18.07
CA MET A 17 10.12 4.26 -18.85
C MET A 17 9.12 3.09 -18.70
N THR A 18 8.49 2.98 -17.53
CA THR A 18 7.50 1.92 -17.31
C THR A 18 6.25 2.10 -18.16
N ARG A 19 5.83 3.33 -18.47
CA ARG A 19 4.74 3.60 -19.42
C ARG A 19 5.04 3.03 -20.80
N ILE A 20 6.25 3.28 -21.31
CA ILE A 20 6.68 2.82 -22.64
C ILE A 20 6.76 1.28 -22.68
N ILE A 21 7.38 0.66 -21.66
CA ILE A 21 7.49 -0.81 -21.58
C ILE A 21 6.10 -1.44 -21.45
N TRP A 22 5.18 -0.80 -20.73
CA TRP A 22 3.81 -1.30 -20.54
C TRP A 22 3.05 -1.41 -21.86
N ASP A 23 3.14 -0.38 -22.72
CA ASP A 23 2.51 -0.39 -24.04
C ASP A 23 3.07 -1.53 -24.91
N ASP A 24 4.38 -1.78 -24.83
CA ASP A 24 5.04 -2.88 -25.53
C ASP A 24 4.59 -4.26 -25.03
N ILE A 25 4.51 -4.46 -23.72
CA ILE A 25 4.00 -5.70 -23.12
C ILE A 25 2.57 -5.96 -23.60
N LYS A 26 1.69 -4.96 -23.48
CA LYS A 26 0.28 -5.07 -23.85
C LYS A 26 0.11 -5.42 -25.32
N ASN A 27 0.75 -4.66 -26.21
CA ASN A 27 0.53 -4.77 -27.65
C ASN A 27 1.26 -5.94 -28.30
N LYS A 28 2.43 -6.34 -27.80
CA LYS A 28 3.26 -7.40 -28.41
C LYS A 28 3.08 -8.75 -27.74
N LEU A 29 2.79 -8.78 -26.43
CA LEU A 29 2.81 -10.03 -25.65
C LEU A 29 1.44 -10.47 -25.15
N ILE A 30 0.46 -9.56 -25.04
CA ILE A 30 -0.87 -9.88 -24.48
C ILE A 30 -1.96 -9.86 -25.56
N LEU A 31 -2.28 -8.70 -26.13
CA LEU A 31 -3.42 -8.51 -27.04
C LEU A 31 -3.38 -9.31 -28.36
N PRO A 32 -2.21 -9.72 -28.89
CA PRO A 32 -2.19 -10.64 -30.04
C PRO A 32 -2.75 -12.03 -29.71
N PHE A 33 -2.70 -12.43 -28.44
CA PHE A 33 -3.01 -13.79 -27.99
C PHE A 33 -4.24 -13.88 -27.08
N VAL A 34 -4.61 -12.79 -26.40
CA VAL A 34 -5.71 -12.73 -25.43
C VAL A 34 -6.68 -11.61 -25.80
N ASP A 35 -7.97 -11.91 -25.78
CA ASP A 35 -9.08 -10.97 -25.95
C ASP A 35 -9.62 -10.59 -24.56
N LEU A 36 -9.43 -9.33 -24.14
CA LEU A 36 -9.72 -8.83 -22.80
C LEU A 36 -10.71 -7.67 -22.85
N ASP A 37 -11.64 -7.62 -21.90
CA ASP A 37 -12.47 -6.45 -21.63
C ASP A 37 -11.69 -5.49 -20.71
N ILE A 38 -11.07 -4.47 -21.30
CA ILE A 38 -10.14 -3.59 -20.60
C ILE A 38 -10.85 -2.30 -20.17
N HIS A 39 -10.93 -2.08 -18.86
CA HIS A 39 -11.33 -0.81 -18.26
C HIS A 39 -10.09 0.02 -17.96
N PHE A 40 -9.80 0.99 -18.82
CA PHE A 40 -8.56 1.76 -18.80
C PHE A 40 -8.65 3.03 -17.95
N TYR A 41 -7.61 3.26 -17.14
CA TYR A 41 -7.42 4.46 -16.32
C TYR A 41 -5.97 4.94 -16.45
N ASP A 42 -5.76 6.18 -16.89
CA ASP A 42 -4.41 6.75 -16.97
C ASP A 42 -4.02 7.36 -15.62
N LEU A 43 -3.12 6.69 -14.88
CA LEU A 43 -2.58 7.22 -13.61
C LEU A 43 -1.26 7.97 -13.80
N GLY A 44 -0.91 8.32 -15.04
CA GLY A 44 0.20 9.21 -15.34
C GLY A 44 0.06 10.55 -14.63
N MET A 45 1.19 11.14 -14.25
CA MET A 45 1.26 12.35 -13.41
C MET A 45 0.39 13.49 -13.94
N GLU A 46 0.47 13.77 -15.24
CA GLU A 46 -0.28 14.86 -15.88
C GLU A 46 -1.79 14.63 -15.80
N ASN A 47 -2.26 13.40 -16.03
CA ASN A 47 -3.69 13.09 -15.95
C ASN A 47 -4.19 13.08 -14.50
N ARG A 48 -3.37 12.63 -13.55
CA ARG A 48 -3.70 12.76 -12.12
C ARG A 48 -3.81 14.22 -11.71
N ASP A 49 -2.89 15.08 -12.14
CA ASP A 49 -2.97 16.52 -11.87
C ASP A 49 -4.20 17.16 -12.53
N ALA A 50 -4.49 16.82 -13.80
CA ALA A 50 -5.65 17.33 -14.53
C ALA A 50 -6.98 16.96 -13.86
N THR A 51 -7.10 15.76 -13.30
CA THR A 51 -8.32 15.22 -12.66
C THR A 51 -8.39 15.45 -11.15
N ASP A 52 -7.48 16.24 -10.60
CA ASP A 52 -7.34 16.44 -9.15
C ASP A 52 -7.21 15.12 -8.35
N ASP A 53 -6.51 14.16 -8.95
CA ASP A 53 -6.26 12.78 -8.49
C ASP A 53 -7.52 11.90 -8.39
N GLN A 54 -8.67 12.35 -8.93
CA GLN A 54 -9.92 11.58 -8.95
C GLN A 54 -9.78 10.28 -9.76
N VAL A 55 -9.00 10.29 -10.84
CA VAL A 55 -8.75 9.08 -11.66
C VAL A 55 -8.15 7.92 -10.85
N THR A 56 -7.36 8.22 -9.82
CA THR A 56 -6.79 7.22 -8.91
C THR A 56 -7.86 6.55 -8.05
N ILE A 57 -8.84 7.32 -7.58
CA ILE A 57 -9.97 6.82 -6.79
C ILE A 57 -10.90 5.99 -7.68
N ASP A 58 -11.20 6.50 -8.89
CA ASP A 58 -12.07 5.82 -9.84
C ASP A 58 -11.49 4.47 -10.27
N ALA A 59 -10.17 4.39 -10.48
CA ALA A 59 -9.49 3.14 -10.77
C ALA A 59 -9.62 2.13 -9.61
N ALA A 60 -9.50 2.59 -8.36
CA ALA A 60 -9.65 1.71 -7.20
C ALA A 60 -11.09 1.18 -7.04
N GLU A 61 -12.10 2.02 -7.26
CA GLU A 61 -13.50 1.60 -7.25
C GLU A 61 -13.83 0.67 -8.41
N ALA A 62 -13.23 0.88 -9.58
CA ALA A 62 -13.33 -0.05 -10.70
C ALA A 62 -12.73 -1.43 -10.36
N ILE A 63 -11.62 -1.49 -9.63
CA ILE A 63 -11.06 -2.77 -9.17
C ILE A 63 -12.04 -3.47 -8.23
N LYS A 64 -12.74 -2.76 -7.33
CA LYS A 64 -13.78 -3.37 -6.49
C LYS A 64 -14.94 -3.93 -7.32
N LYS A 65 -15.28 -3.28 -8.44
CA LYS A 65 -16.33 -3.74 -9.35
C LYS A 65 -15.91 -4.97 -10.18
N TYR A 66 -14.68 -4.97 -10.69
CA TYR A 66 -14.20 -5.97 -11.67
C TYR A 66 -13.21 -6.99 -11.08
N ASN A 67 -12.88 -6.89 -9.79
CA ASN A 67 -12.00 -7.74 -8.98
C ASN A 67 -10.50 -7.75 -9.36
N VAL A 68 -10.15 -7.51 -10.62
CA VAL A 68 -8.77 -7.62 -11.11
C VAL A 68 -8.26 -6.28 -11.61
N GLY A 69 -7.12 -5.84 -11.07
CA GLY A 69 -6.41 -4.65 -11.51
C GLY A 69 -4.95 -4.95 -11.85
N ILE A 70 -4.44 -4.38 -12.94
CA ILE A 70 -3.03 -4.43 -13.31
C ILE A 70 -2.52 -3.01 -13.43
N LYS A 71 -1.42 -2.72 -12.72
CA LYS A 71 -0.93 -1.36 -12.53
C LYS A 71 0.52 -1.21 -12.98
N CYS A 72 0.74 -0.22 -13.84
CA CYS A 72 2.06 0.28 -14.18
C CYS A 72 2.62 1.19 -13.06
N ALA A 73 3.95 1.30 -12.96
CA ALA A 73 4.58 2.14 -11.94
C ALA A 73 4.26 3.63 -12.20
N THR A 74 4.05 4.37 -11.11
CA THR A 74 3.62 5.77 -11.14
C THR A 74 4.52 6.61 -10.25
N ILE A 75 4.80 7.85 -10.66
CA ILE A 75 5.54 8.82 -9.85
C ILE A 75 4.71 9.16 -8.61
N THR A 76 5.35 9.25 -7.45
CA THR A 76 4.81 9.95 -6.28
C THR A 76 5.60 11.26 -6.18
N PRO A 77 4.96 12.43 -6.36
CA PRO A 77 5.70 13.66 -6.55
C PRO A 77 6.31 14.13 -5.22
N ASP A 78 7.56 14.58 -5.29
CA ASP A 78 8.24 15.41 -4.28
C ASP A 78 8.28 16.87 -4.77
N GLU A 79 8.97 17.76 -4.04
CA GLU A 79 9.10 19.18 -4.40
C GLU A 79 9.65 19.37 -5.82
N LYS A 80 10.64 18.56 -6.21
CA LYS A 80 11.24 18.65 -7.54
C LYS A 80 10.27 18.23 -8.63
N ARG A 81 9.50 17.18 -8.40
CA ARG A 81 8.46 16.73 -9.35
C ARG A 81 7.33 17.74 -9.46
N VAL A 82 6.99 18.47 -8.39
CA VAL A 82 6.02 19.58 -8.46
C VAL A 82 6.52 20.67 -9.41
N GLU A 83 7.79 21.05 -9.33
CA GLU A 83 8.39 22.04 -10.23
C GLU A 83 8.50 21.52 -11.68
N GLU A 84 8.98 20.29 -11.86
CA GLU A 84 9.18 19.66 -13.17
C GLU A 84 7.88 19.58 -13.97
N PHE A 85 6.81 19.09 -13.33
CA PHE A 85 5.51 18.87 -13.98
C PHE A 85 4.54 20.05 -13.81
N LYS A 86 4.94 21.12 -13.10
CA LYS A 86 4.10 22.28 -12.77
C LYS A 86 2.78 21.89 -12.11
N LEU A 87 2.86 20.99 -11.13
CA LEU A 87 1.69 20.39 -10.49
C LEU A 87 0.91 21.42 -9.66
N LYS A 88 -0.43 21.28 -9.62
CA LYS A 88 -1.31 22.07 -8.75
C LYS A 88 -0.94 21.92 -7.27
N LYS A 89 -0.52 20.71 -6.87
CA LYS A 89 -0.01 20.38 -5.54
C LYS A 89 0.77 19.06 -5.54
N MET A 90 1.42 18.78 -4.43
CA MET A 90 2.07 17.50 -4.16
C MET A 90 1.02 16.41 -3.90
N TRP A 91 0.63 15.69 -4.96
CA TRP A 91 -0.36 14.60 -4.88
C TRP A 91 0.13 13.44 -4.03
N LYS A 92 -0.80 12.72 -3.39
CA LYS A 92 -0.48 11.51 -2.63
C LYS A 92 -0.05 10.37 -3.58
N SER A 93 0.58 9.34 -3.02
CA SER A 93 0.96 8.17 -3.80
C SER A 93 -0.27 7.41 -4.30
N PRO A 94 -0.41 7.13 -5.61
CA PRO A 94 -1.52 6.32 -6.13
C PRO A 94 -1.60 4.95 -5.49
N ASN A 95 -0.43 4.35 -5.20
CA ASN A 95 -0.36 3.05 -4.52
C ASN A 95 -0.96 3.11 -3.12
N GLY A 96 -0.76 4.21 -2.39
CA GLY A 96 -1.34 4.43 -1.07
C GLY A 96 -2.85 4.59 -1.14
N THR A 97 -3.33 5.42 -2.07
CA THR A 97 -4.78 5.64 -2.28
C THR A 97 -5.50 4.35 -2.64
N ILE A 98 -5.00 3.58 -3.63
CA ILE A 98 -5.60 2.31 -4.04
C ILE A 98 -5.62 1.31 -2.88
N ARG A 99 -4.51 1.15 -2.15
CA ARG A 99 -4.45 0.23 -0.99
C ARG A 99 -5.41 0.63 0.13
N ASN A 100 -5.59 1.94 0.36
CA ASN A 100 -6.51 2.41 1.38
C ASN A 100 -7.98 2.12 1.02
N ILE A 101 -8.32 2.13 -0.28
CA ILE A 101 -9.67 1.84 -0.77
C ILE A 101 -9.93 0.34 -0.82
N LEU A 102 -8.95 -0.46 -1.27
CA LEU A 102 -9.10 -1.92 -1.42
C LEU A 102 -8.86 -2.69 -0.12
N GLY A 103 -7.99 -2.18 0.76
CA GLY A 103 -7.44 -2.95 1.87
C GLY A 103 -6.51 -4.08 1.43
N GLY A 104 -6.26 -5.01 2.35
CA GLY A 104 -5.59 -6.28 2.07
C GLY A 104 -4.07 -6.32 2.29
N THR A 105 -3.45 -7.36 1.72
CA THR A 105 -2.05 -7.74 1.92
C THR A 105 -1.30 -7.67 0.61
N VAL A 106 -0.14 -7.02 0.60
CA VAL A 106 0.73 -6.98 -0.58
C VAL A 106 1.78 -8.09 -0.45
N PHE A 107 1.64 -9.13 -1.24
CA PHE A 107 2.64 -10.19 -1.35
C PHE A 107 3.73 -9.80 -2.36
N ARG A 108 4.99 -9.90 -1.95
CA ARG A 108 6.15 -9.68 -2.81
C ARG A 108 7.02 -10.93 -2.84
N GLU A 109 7.29 -11.42 -4.03
CA GLU A 109 8.09 -12.62 -4.28
C GLU A 109 9.15 -12.32 -5.36
N ALA A 110 10.34 -12.88 -5.19
CA ALA A 110 11.40 -12.76 -6.19
C ALA A 110 11.18 -13.73 -7.36
N ILE A 111 11.38 -13.25 -8.59
CA ILE A 111 11.52 -14.11 -9.78
C ILE A 111 12.97 -14.61 -9.80
N ILE A 112 13.18 -15.91 -9.60
CA ILE A 112 14.51 -16.51 -9.50
C ILE A 112 15.02 -16.92 -10.88
N CYS A 113 16.14 -16.31 -11.29
CA CYS A 113 16.88 -16.69 -12.49
C CYS A 113 18.11 -17.52 -12.11
N GLN A 114 18.26 -18.71 -12.68
CA GLN A 114 19.35 -19.65 -12.34
C GLN A 114 20.75 -19.07 -12.58
N ASN A 115 20.88 -18.17 -13.55
CA ASN A 115 22.14 -17.55 -13.97
C ASN A 115 22.46 -16.21 -13.29
N ILE A 116 21.64 -15.76 -12.32
CA ILE A 116 21.86 -14.52 -11.59
C ILE A 116 22.36 -14.85 -10.17
N PRO A 117 23.61 -14.48 -9.81
CA PRO A 117 24.11 -14.64 -8.45
C PRO A 117 23.26 -13.86 -7.43
N ARG A 118 23.07 -14.44 -6.25
CA ARG A 118 22.30 -13.83 -5.16
C ARG A 118 23.23 -13.22 -4.12
N LEU A 119 22.81 -12.09 -3.54
CA LEU A 119 23.55 -11.42 -2.47
C LEU A 119 23.75 -12.32 -1.24
N VAL A 120 22.74 -13.13 -0.92
CA VAL A 120 22.82 -14.16 0.13
C VAL A 120 22.85 -15.53 -0.56
N PRO A 121 24.01 -16.17 -0.70
CA PRO A 121 24.16 -17.39 -1.51
C PRO A 121 23.31 -18.57 -1.04
N GLY A 122 23.07 -18.68 0.27
CA GLY A 122 22.28 -19.75 0.89
C GLY A 122 20.77 -19.67 0.58
N TRP A 123 20.27 -18.56 0.07
CA TRP A 123 18.86 -18.43 -0.31
C TRP A 123 18.60 -19.08 -1.66
N ILE A 124 18.42 -20.40 -1.67
CA ILE A 124 18.17 -21.19 -2.88
C ILE A 124 16.68 -21.30 -3.26
N LYS A 125 15.77 -20.89 -2.36
CA LYS A 125 14.32 -20.80 -2.58
C LYS A 125 13.87 -19.33 -2.46
N SER A 126 12.76 -18.97 -3.09
CA SER A 126 12.19 -17.62 -2.91
C SER A 126 11.62 -17.44 -1.50
N ILE A 127 11.58 -16.19 -1.07
CA ILE A 127 10.92 -15.76 0.16
C ILE A 127 9.79 -14.83 -0.28
N VAL A 128 8.58 -15.05 0.27
CA VAL A 128 7.45 -14.15 0.04
C VAL A 128 7.23 -13.28 1.26
N ILE A 129 7.19 -11.97 1.06
CA ILE A 129 6.84 -11.02 2.11
C ILE A 129 5.38 -10.60 1.92
N GLY A 130 4.51 -11.04 2.84
CA GLY A 130 3.16 -10.51 2.99
C GLY A 130 3.19 -9.23 3.82
N ARG A 131 3.03 -8.08 3.18
CA ARG A 131 3.02 -6.77 3.85
C ARG A 131 1.58 -6.35 4.16
N HIS A 132 1.29 -6.07 5.44
CA HIS A 132 0.06 -5.38 5.83
C HIS A 132 0.03 -3.96 5.27
N ALA A 133 -0.98 -3.64 4.48
CA ALA A 133 -1.05 -2.40 3.71
C ALA A 133 -2.06 -1.40 4.27
N TYR A 134 -2.21 -1.33 5.61
CA TYR A 134 -3.19 -0.48 6.27
C TYR A 134 -2.71 0.01 7.64
N GLY A 135 -3.04 1.26 7.98
CA GLY A 135 -2.79 1.84 9.30
C GLY A 135 -1.32 2.18 9.55
N ASP A 136 -0.93 2.11 10.82
CA ASP A 136 0.43 2.32 11.33
C ASP A 136 1.03 3.66 10.84
N GLN A 137 2.34 3.69 10.55
CA GLN A 137 3.02 4.91 10.11
C GLN A 137 2.44 5.51 8.82
N TYR A 138 1.81 4.69 7.97
CA TYR A 138 1.23 5.14 6.70
C TYR A 138 -0.04 5.97 6.88
N ARG A 139 -0.65 5.94 8.07
CA ARG A 139 -1.81 6.75 8.45
C ARG A 139 -1.64 7.41 9.84
N ALA A 140 -0.39 7.64 10.21
CA ALA A 140 -0.07 8.36 11.44
C ALA A 140 -0.45 9.84 11.29
N THR A 141 -0.63 10.50 12.43
CA THR A 141 -0.61 11.96 12.53
C THR A 141 0.60 12.33 13.35
N ASP A 142 1.45 13.17 12.79
CA ASP A 142 2.70 13.63 13.38
C ASP A 142 2.81 15.16 13.34
N PHE A 143 3.58 15.71 14.28
CA PHE A 143 3.78 17.14 14.38
C PHE A 143 5.04 17.47 15.19
N VAL A 144 5.54 18.70 14.99
CA VAL A 144 6.60 19.28 15.81
C VAL A 144 5.97 19.91 17.05
N VAL A 145 6.46 19.52 18.22
CA VAL A 145 6.11 20.12 19.51
C VAL A 145 6.96 21.39 19.67
N PRO A 146 6.36 22.58 19.81
CA PRO A 146 7.09 23.85 19.71
C PRO A 146 7.91 24.22 20.96
N GLY A 147 7.62 23.60 22.10
CA GLY A 147 8.24 23.93 23.39
C GLY A 147 7.71 23.04 24.52
N PRO A 148 7.99 23.39 25.78
CA PRO A 148 7.53 22.64 26.93
C PRO A 148 6.01 22.43 26.99
N GLY A 149 5.56 21.29 27.49
CA GLY A 149 4.15 20.95 27.67
C GLY A 149 3.85 19.45 27.73
N GLN A 150 2.64 19.12 28.20
CA GLN A 150 2.23 17.73 28.34
C GLN A 150 1.54 17.20 27.07
N LEU A 151 2.01 16.04 26.59
CA LEU A 151 1.39 15.30 25.48
C LEU A 151 0.53 14.16 26.03
N THR A 152 -0.77 14.19 25.69
CA THR A 152 -1.71 13.11 26.01
C THR A 152 -2.32 12.50 24.75
N ILE A 153 -2.78 11.25 24.85
CA ILE A 153 -3.62 10.60 23.85
C ILE A 153 -4.96 10.25 24.50
N LYS A 154 -6.06 10.59 23.81
CA LYS A 154 -7.42 10.46 24.33
C LYS A 154 -8.32 9.68 23.38
N PHE A 155 -9.06 8.73 23.93
CA PHE A 155 -10.11 7.97 23.25
C PHE A 155 -11.47 8.32 23.85
N THR A 156 -12.41 8.74 22.99
CA THR A 156 -13.80 9.06 23.39
C THR A 156 -14.74 8.01 22.80
N PRO A 157 -15.35 7.15 23.62
CA PRO A 157 -16.31 6.14 23.15
C PRO A 157 -17.54 6.78 22.48
N LYS A 158 -18.00 6.22 21.36
CA LYS A 158 -19.19 6.71 20.64
C LYS A 158 -20.51 6.41 21.36
N ASP A 159 -20.52 5.42 22.24
CA ASP A 159 -21.67 4.99 23.04
C ASP A 159 -21.91 5.89 24.27
N GLY A 160 -21.14 6.97 24.43
CA GLY A 160 -21.23 7.86 25.58
C GLY A 160 -20.51 7.35 26.83
N GLY A 161 -19.74 6.26 26.72
CA GLY A 161 -18.87 5.78 27.78
C GLY A 161 -17.81 6.81 28.21
N LYS A 162 -17.21 6.58 29.38
CA LYS A 162 -16.18 7.49 29.94
C LYS A 162 -14.97 7.58 28.99
N PRO A 163 -14.51 8.80 28.62
CA PRO A 163 -13.27 8.96 27.87
C PRO A 163 -12.07 8.36 28.60
N GLN A 164 -11.16 7.79 27.83
CA GLN A 164 -9.88 7.28 28.32
C GLN A 164 -8.79 8.26 27.89
N GLU A 165 -7.90 8.61 28.80
CA GLU A 165 -6.79 9.52 28.53
C GLU A 165 -5.50 8.94 29.10
N TYR A 166 -4.42 9.05 28.34
CA TYR A 166 -3.10 8.54 28.70
C TYR A 166 -2.05 9.61 28.43
N THR A 167 -1.22 9.90 29.43
CA THR A 167 -0.04 10.74 29.23
C THR A 167 1.00 9.95 28.44
N VAL A 168 1.44 10.52 27.31
CA VAL A 168 2.50 9.95 26.48
C VAL A 168 3.86 10.42 26.99
N PHE A 169 4.01 11.73 27.18
CA PHE A 169 5.24 12.35 27.63
C PHE A 169 4.98 13.76 28.18
N ASP A 170 5.87 14.25 29.04
CA ASP A 170 5.90 15.64 29.49
C ASP A 170 7.18 16.30 28.98
N PHE A 171 7.05 17.29 28.10
CA PHE A 171 8.17 18.02 27.53
C PHE A 171 8.58 19.12 28.53
N GLU A 172 9.67 18.92 29.27
CA GLU A 172 10.06 19.82 30.37
C GLU A 172 10.84 21.05 29.89
N GLU A 173 11.92 20.87 29.13
CA GLU A 173 12.87 21.95 28.81
C GLU A 173 12.78 22.45 27.36
N SER A 174 12.36 21.59 26.45
CA SER A 174 12.36 21.89 25.02
C SER A 174 11.21 21.20 24.31
N GLY A 175 10.95 21.62 23.07
CA GLY A 175 10.01 20.95 22.19
C GLY A 175 10.52 19.60 21.69
N GLY A 176 10.00 19.15 20.55
CA GLY A 176 10.38 17.87 19.98
C GLY A 176 9.46 17.45 18.85
N VAL A 177 9.22 16.16 18.74
CA VAL A 177 8.29 15.59 17.75
C VAL A 177 7.40 14.56 18.42
N ALA A 178 6.18 14.44 17.93
CA ALA A 178 5.20 13.48 18.40
C ALA A 178 4.48 12.84 17.22
N MET A 179 4.01 11.60 17.41
CA MET A 179 3.11 10.96 16.47
C MET A 179 2.11 10.05 17.18
N GLY A 180 0.93 9.93 16.58
CA GLY A 180 -0.08 8.93 16.91
C GLY A 180 -0.37 8.06 15.70
N MET A 181 -0.50 6.75 15.91
CA MET A 181 -0.88 5.79 14.87
C MET A 181 -1.93 4.80 15.40
N TYR A 182 -2.57 4.09 14.48
CA TYR A 182 -3.61 3.12 14.80
C TYR A 182 -3.68 2.00 13.78
N ASN A 183 -4.30 0.90 14.20
CA ASN A 183 -4.79 -0.14 13.32
C ASN A 183 -6.19 -0.57 13.77
N THR A 184 -6.80 -1.51 13.06
CA THR A 184 -8.14 -2.01 13.37
C THR A 184 -8.16 -3.53 13.35
N ASP A 185 -8.90 -4.13 14.28
CA ASP A 185 -9.05 -5.58 14.37
C ASP A 185 -9.50 -6.22 13.04
N GLN A 186 -10.41 -5.57 12.31
CA GLN A 186 -10.87 -6.06 11.01
C GLN A 186 -9.71 -6.18 10.02
N SER A 187 -8.92 -5.12 9.86
CA SER A 187 -7.77 -5.10 8.96
C SER A 187 -6.68 -6.10 9.36
N ILE A 188 -6.44 -6.28 10.67
CA ILE A 188 -5.48 -7.27 11.19
C ILE A 188 -5.96 -8.69 10.86
N LYS A 189 -7.25 -8.98 11.04
CA LYS A 189 -7.83 -10.29 10.69
C LYS A 189 -7.74 -10.56 9.20
N ASP A 190 -8.07 -9.59 8.35
CA ASP A 190 -7.98 -9.73 6.89
C ASP A 190 -6.53 -9.98 6.44
N PHE A 191 -5.57 -9.30 7.08
CA PHE A 191 -4.15 -9.55 6.88
C PHE A 191 -3.73 -10.98 7.28
N ALA A 192 -4.16 -11.45 8.45
CA ALA A 192 -3.89 -12.81 8.91
C ALA A 192 -4.52 -13.87 7.99
N HIS A 193 -5.80 -13.72 7.65
CA HIS A 193 -6.52 -14.65 6.77
C HIS A 193 -5.88 -14.76 5.38
N SER A 194 -5.57 -13.62 4.75
CA SER A 194 -4.91 -13.63 3.44
C SER A 194 -3.51 -14.26 3.50
N SER A 195 -2.74 -14.01 4.56
CA SER A 195 -1.41 -14.61 4.75
C SER A 195 -1.47 -16.12 4.96
N LEU A 196 -2.44 -16.59 5.75
CA LEU A 196 -2.68 -18.02 6.00
C LEU A 196 -3.13 -18.75 4.72
N GLN A 197 -4.06 -18.16 3.96
CA GLN A 197 -4.51 -18.71 2.68
C GLN A 197 -3.37 -18.81 1.67
N PHE A 198 -2.54 -17.76 1.57
CA PHE A 198 -1.40 -17.75 0.66
C PHE A 198 -0.35 -18.80 1.04
N ALA A 199 -0.03 -18.93 2.34
CA ALA A 199 0.89 -19.95 2.83
C ALA A 199 0.37 -21.37 2.56
N LEU A 200 -0.93 -21.61 2.75
CA LEU A 200 -1.57 -22.89 2.45
C LEU A 200 -1.51 -23.20 0.95
N GLN A 201 -1.82 -22.23 0.08
CA GLN A 201 -1.74 -22.39 -1.38
C GLN A 201 -0.31 -22.72 -1.84
N LYS A 202 0.70 -22.16 -1.19
CA LYS A 202 2.12 -22.43 -1.48
C LYS A 202 2.66 -23.71 -0.83
N GLU A 203 1.91 -24.30 0.11
CA GLU A 203 2.36 -25.38 0.99
C GLU A 203 3.63 -25.02 1.78
N TRP A 204 3.76 -23.75 2.20
CA TRP A 204 4.94 -23.22 2.87
C TRP A 204 4.67 -22.85 4.32
N PRO A 205 5.70 -22.86 5.19
CA PRO A 205 5.57 -22.33 6.54
C PRO A 205 5.31 -20.81 6.51
N LEU A 206 4.55 -20.32 7.49
CA LEU A 206 4.25 -18.91 7.69
C LEU A 206 4.88 -18.40 8.98
N TYR A 207 5.46 -17.21 8.92
CA TYR A 207 6.02 -16.52 10.08
C TYR A 207 5.47 -15.10 10.15
N LEU A 208 5.05 -14.68 11.35
CA LEU A 208 4.71 -13.31 11.69
C LEU A 208 5.77 -12.77 12.66
N SER A 209 6.25 -11.56 12.42
CA SER A 209 7.17 -10.86 13.32
C SER A 209 6.55 -9.57 13.83
N THR A 210 6.66 -9.35 15.14
CA THR A 210 6.26 -8.11 15.82
C THR A 210 7.26 -7.79 16.94
N LYS A 211 7.09 -6.65 17.61
CA LYS A 211 7.84 -6.26 18.81
C LYS A 211 6.93 -6.19 20.04
N ASN A 212 6.08 -7.19 20.23
CA ASN A 212 5.14 -7.28 21.35
C ASN A 212 5.78 -7.31 22.75
N THR A 213 7.09 -7.54 22.87
CA THR A 213 7.79 -7.37 24.15
C THR A 213 7.83 -5.91 24.62
N ILE A 214 7.84 -4.97 23.67
CA ILE A 214 7.84 -3.52 23.89
C ILE A 214 6.42 -2.96 23.69
N LEU A 215 5.84 -3.19 22.51
CA LEU A 215 4.49 -2.75 22.16
C LEU A 215 3.44 -3.75 22.65
N LYS A 216 3.37 -3.94 23.97
CA LYS A 216 2.62 -5.03 24.62
C LYS A 216 1.15 -5.10 24.20
N LYS A 217 0.48 -3.95 24.06
CA LYS A 217 -0.93 -3.88 23.66
C LYS A 217 -1.10 -3.84 22.13
N TYR A 218 -0.31 -3.02 21.44
CA TYR A 218 -0.46 -2.81 20.00
C TYR A 218 -0.03 -4.06 19.21
N ASP A 219 1.22 -4.48 19.34
CA ASP A 219 1.76 -5.65 18.65
C ASP A 219 1.28 -6.96 19.29
N GLY A 220 0.89 -6.92 20.57
CA GLY A 220 0.17 -8.04 21.20
C GLY A 220 -1.13 -8.35 20.45
N ARG A 221 -1.87 -7.32 20.02
CA ARG A 221 -3.12 -7.49 19.28
C ARG A 221 -2.96 -8.14 17.90
N PHE A 222 -1.81 -7.98 17.26
CA PHE A 222 -1.47 -8.69 16.01
C PHE A 222 -1.13 -10.16 16.24
N LYS A 223 -0.58 -10.49 17.41
CA LYS A 223 -0.17 -11.85 17.77
C LYS A 223 -1.36 -12.70 18.22
N ASP A 224 -2.26 -12.12 19.02
CA ASP A 224 -3.43 -12.78 19.61
C ASP A 224 -4.49 -13.16 18.57
#